data_AF-A0AAD2CCJ3-F1
#
_entry.id   AF-A0AAD2CCJ3-F1
#
_cell.length_a   1.000
_cell.length_b   1.000
_cell.length_c   1.000
_cell.angle_alpha   90.00
_cell.angle_beta   90.00
_cell.angle_gamma   90.00
#
_symmetry.space_group_name_H-M   'P 1'
#
loop_
_entity.id
_entity.type
_entity.pdbx_description
1 polymer ?
#
loop_
_entity_poly.entity_id
_entity_poly.type
_entity_poly.pdbx_seq_one_letter_code
_entity_poly.pdbx_strand_id
1 'polypeptide(L)'
;MISIKQLFKIFTLLACFVAIAVAKKEEEDPTGQAIKDLKLGMAGIKEAANNPELLAQLMQDLQNPELMAEAKKMMESPEYQKQMKQWANSADFKDAAKQATDFMKDPAKAAEMEAKMEHMMKVGADQLKANSGKTMEDAMAAMADPAVLSQMTQMIKDPSFQANLAQMAKDPTFKQYIDSLQDMMKDPSKRAQFEKLGAQIRSEL
;
A
#
# COMPACT_ATOMS: atom_id res chain seq x y z
N MET A 1 -63.69 -34.59 -17.82
CA MET A 1 -63.16 -33.83 -18.97
C MET A 1 -63.11 -32.35 -18.59
N ILE A 2 -61.92 -31.79 -18.42
CA ILE A 2 -61.74 -30.37 -18.07
C ILE A 2 -61.82 -29.55 -19.35
N SER A 3 -62.68 -28.53 -19.37
CA SER A 3 -62.90 -27.68 -20.55
C SER A 3 -61.68 -26.77 -20.82
N ILE A 4 -61.33 -26.55 -22.09
CA ILE A 4 -60.23 -25.68 -22.54
C ILE A 4 -60.29 -24.27 -21.91
N LYS A 5 -61.50 -23.77 -21.57
CA LYS A 5 -61.68 -22.49 -20.88
C LYS A 5 -61.21 -22.48 -19.42
N GLN A 6 -61.23 -23.63 -18.74
CA GLN A 6 -60.70 -23.82 -17.38
C GLN A 6 -59.16 -23.93 -17.39
N LEU A 7 -58.59 -24.56 -18.42
CA LEU A 7 -57.13 -24.62 -18.59
C LEU A 7 -56.52 -23.23 -18.80
N PHE A 8 -57.18 -22.36 -19.57
CA PHE A 8 -56.68 -21.01 -19.82
C PHE A 8 -56.66 -20.13 -18.56
N LYS A 9 -57.68 -20.23 -17.69
CA LYS A 9 -57.72 -19.48 -16.43
C LYS A 9 -56.64 -19.90 -15.43
N ILE A 10 -56.30 -21.18 -15.36
CA ILE A 10 -55.20 -21.67 -14.51
C ILE A 10 -53.86 -21.16 -15.05
N PHE A 11 -53.67 -21.12 -16.37
CA PHE A 11 -52.43 -20.64 -16.98
C PHE A 11 -52.22 -19.13 -16.78
N THR A 12 -53.28 -18.32 -16.86
CA THR A 12 -53.20 -16.88 -16.62
C THR A 12 -52.97 -16.54 -15.13
N LEU A 13 -53.49 -17.33 -14.19
CA LEU A 13 -53.23 -17.12 -12.76
C LEU A 13 -51.80 -17.51 -12.35
N LEU A 14 -51.21 -18.50 -13.02
CA LEU A 14 -49.82 -18.92 -12.79
C LEU A 14 -48.80 -17.89 -13.33
N ALA A 15 -49.11 -17.20 -14.44
CA ALA A 15 -48.26 -16.17 -15.01
C ALA A 15 -48.13 -14.91 -14.12
N CYS A 16 -49.14 -14.58 -13.32
CA CYS A 16 -49.07 -13.45 -12.38
C CYS A 16 -48.24 -13.74 -11.11
N PHE A 17 -48.02 -15.01 -10.75
CA PHE A 17 -47.18 -15.35 -9.59
C PHE A 17 -45.68 -15.37 -9.90
N VAL A 18 -45.29 -15.56 -11.17
CA VAL A 18 -43.87 -15.56 -11.57
C VAL A 18 -43.29 -14.14 -11.65
N ALA A 19 -44.11 -13.11 -11.86
CA ALA A 19 -43.65 -11.72 -11.93
C ALA A 19 -43.35 -11.09 -10.55
N ILE A 20 -43.80 -11.67 -9.44
CA ILE A 20 -43.57 -11.13 -8.09
C ILE A 20 -42.25 -11.66 -7.46
N ALA A 21 -41.65 -12.70 -8.04
CA ALA A 21 -40.45 -13.33 -7.46
C ALA A 21 -39.11 -12.71 -7.91
N VAL A 22 -39.09 -11.81 -8.91
CA VAL A 22 -37.85 -11.27 -9.52
C VAL A 22 -37.60 -9.80 -9.11
N ALA A 23 -38.02 -9.43 -7.90
CA ALA A 23 -37.62 -8.17 -7.26
C ALA A 23 -37.12 -8.42 -5.83
N LYS A 24 -36.44 -9.55 -5.61
CA LYS A 24 -35.46 -9.61 -4.52
C LYS A 24 -34.27 -8.78 -5.00
N LYS A 25 -34.21 -7.52 -4.57
CA LYS A 25 -32.94 -6.82 -4.43
C LYS A 25 -32.02 -7.81 -3.72
N GLU A 26 -31.00 -8.28 -4.42
CA GLU A 26 -29.80 -8.79 -3.77
C GLU A 26 -29.30 -7.63 -2.92
N GLU A 27 -29.68 -7.64 -1.64
CA GLU A 27 -28.84 -7.02 -0.63
C GLU A 27 -27.51 -7.73 -0.77
N GLU A 28 -26.55 -7.10 -1.46
CA GLU A 28 -25.16 -7.50 -1.42
C GLU A 28 -24.81 -7.66 0.05
N ASP A 29 -24.68 -8.91 0.50
CA ASP A 29 -24.32 -9.24 1.86
C ASP A 29 -22.99 -8.51 2.14
N PRO A 30 -22.99 -7.48 3.02
CA PRO A 30 -21.78 -6.71 3.30
C PRO A 30 -20.67 -7.62 3.85
N THR A 31 -21.04 -8.79 4.38
CA THR A 31 -20.12 -9.85 4.80
C THR A 31 -19.44 -10.53 3.61
N GLY A 32 -20.17 -10.78 2.51
CA GLY A 32 -19.61 -11.39 1.29
C GLY A 32 -18.63 -10.48 0.58
N GLN A 33 -18.92 -9.18 0.53
CA GLN A 33 -18.02 -8.18 -0.06
C GLN A 33 -16.76 -7.99 0.79
N ALA A 34 -16.91 -7.88 2.11
CA ALA A 34 -15.79 -7.84 3.04
C ALA A 34 -14.87 -9.06 2.94
N ILE A 35 -15.43 -10.27 2.82
CA ILE A 35 -14.64 -11.50 2.61
C ILE A 35 -13.86 -11.45 1.30
N LYS A 36 -14.44 -10.85 0.25
CA LYS A 36 -13.79 -10.69 -1.05
C LYS A 36 -12.62 -9.69 -0.98
N ASP A 37 -12.80 -8.58 -0.28
CA ASP A 37 -11.76 -7.57 -0.07
C ASP A 37 -10.61 -8.11 0.77
N LEU A 38 -10.92 -8.89 1.81
CA LEU A 38 -9.91 -9.56 2.66
C LEU A 38 -9.12 -10.62 1.85
N LYS A 39 -9.80 -11.37 0.98
CA LYS A 39 -9.16 -12.30 0.04
C LYS A 39 -8.26 -11.59 -0.96
N LEU A 40 -8.69 -10.44 -1.47
CA LEU A 40 -7.90 -9.62 -2.39
C LEU A 40 -6.65 -9.06 -1.69
N GLY A 41 -6.80 -8.55 -0.47
CA GLY A 41 -5.68 -8.10 0.37
C GLY A 41 -4.69 -9.23 0.67
N MET A 42 -5.19 -10.41 1.05
CA MET A 42 -4.34 -11.61 1.24
C MET A 42 -3.65 -12.04 -0.05
N ALA A 43 -4.29 -11.92 -1.21
CA ALA A 43 -3.67 -12.23 -2.49
C ALA A 43 -2.52 -11.26 -2.79
N GLY A 44 -2.68 -9.96 -2.50
CA GLY A 44 -1.61 -8.97 -2.61
C GLY A 44 -0.46 -9.25 -1.65
N ILE A 45 -0.74 -9.64 -0.39
CA ILE A 45 0.30 -10.06 0.57
C ILE A 45 1.01 -11.32 0.07
N LYS A 46 0.28 -12.29 -0.49
CA LYS A 46 0.86 -13.50 -1.06
C LYS A 46 1.74 -13.21 -2.28
N GLU A 47 1.34 -12.27 -3.11
CA GLU A 47 2.12 -11.81 -4.24
C GLU A 47 3.40 -11.10 -3.78
N ALA A 48 3.28 -10.18 -2.81
CA ALA A 48 4.43 -9.57 -2.16
C ALA A 48 5.36 -10.63 -1.54
N ALA A 49 4.83 -11.66 -0.88
CA ALA A 49 5.63 -12.73 -0.31
C ALA A 49 6.39 -13.60 -1.34
N ASN A 50 6.00 -13.56 -2.62
CA ASN A 50 6.71 -14.23 -3.71
C ASN A 50 7.61 -13.27 -4.51
N ASN A 51 7.52 -11.97 -4.27
CA ASN A 51 8.33 -10.95 -4.92
C ASN A 51 9.20 -10.22 -3.88
N PRO A 52 10.53 -10.48 -3.85
CA PRO A 52 11.41 -9.93 -2.82
C PRO A 52 11.47 -8.40 -2.81
N GLU A 53 11.28 -7.72 -3.93
CA GLU A 53 11.22 -6.24 -4.00
C GLU A 53 9.95 -5.70 -3.34
N LEU A 54 8.78 -6.26 -3.68
CA LEU A 54 7.50 -5.91 -3.05
C LEU A 54 7.48 -6.25 -1.55
N LEU A 55 8.08 -7.37 -1.17
CA LEU A 55 8.22 -7.75 0.24
C LEU A 55 9.07 -6.72 1.01
N ALA A 56 10.21 -6.34 0.44
CA ALA A 56 11.10 -5.37 1.07
C ALA A 56 10.45 -3.99 1.18
N GLN A 57 9.73 -3.54 0.14
CA GLN A 57 8.94 -2.32 0.18
C GLN A 57 7.84 -2.39 1.26
N LEU A 58 7.07 -3.47 1.30
CA LEU A 58 6.04 -3.69 2.32
C LEU A 58 6.63 -3.64 3.73
N MET A 59 7.82 -4.23 3.94
CA MET A 59 8.49 -4.17 5.23
C MET A 59 8.97 -2.76 5.59
N GLN A 60 9.39 -1.95 4.61
CA GLN A 60 9.70 -0.54 4.84
C GLN A 60 8.44 0.27 5.18
N ASP A 61 7.34 0.05 4.47
CA ASP A 61 6.06 0.71 4.73
C ASP A 61 5.53 0.36 6.13
N LEU A 62 5.70 -0.89 6.58
CA LEU A 62 5.37 -1.31 7.94
C LEU A 62 6.30 -0.75 9.03
N GLN A 63 7.49 -0.25 8.67
CA GLN A 63 8.35 0.47 9.62
C GLN A 63 7.93 1.92 9.79
N ASN A 64 7.06 2.45 8.91
CA ASN A 64 6.53 3.79 9.06
C ASN A 64 5.53 3.83 10.25
N PRO A 65 5.83 4.60 11.32
CA PRO A 65 5.00 4.64 12.52
C PRO A 65 3.60 5.23 12.26
N GLU A 66 3.45 6.13 11.29
CA GLU A 66 2.15 6.72 10.94
C GLU A 66 1.27 5.69 10.24
N LEU A 67 1.84 4.97 9.27
CA LEU A 67 1.13 3.91 8.54
C LEU A 67 0.74 2.76 9.47
N MET A 68 1.61 2.39 10.41
CA MET A 68 1.30 1.44 11.47
C MET A 68 0.17 1.91 12.39
N ALA A 69 0.16 3.20 12.77
CA ALA A 69 -0.89 3.75 13.63
C ALA A 69 -2.26 3.73 12.92
N GLU A 70 -2.30 4.05 11.63
CA GLU A 70 -3.52 3.98 10.83
C GLU A 70 -3.97 2.53 10.60
N ALA A 71 -3.05 1.64 10.22
CA ALA A 71 -3.35 0.21 10.08
C ALA A 71 -3.87 -0.38 11.40
N LYS A 72 -3.27 -0.03 12.53
CA LYS A 72 -3.74 -0.44 13.86
C LYS A 72 -5.14 0.08 14.16
N LYS A 73 -5.43 1.35 13.84
CA LYS A 73 -6.77 1.93 13.98
C LYS A 73 -7.80 1.18 13.14
N MET A 74 -7.44 0.79 11.90
CA MET A 74 -8.31 -0.04 11.06
C MET A 74 -8.50 -1.45 11.64
N MET A 75 -7.44 -2.08 12.17
CA MET A 75 -7.53 -3.39 12.81
C MET A 75 -8.33 -3.38 14.12
N GLU A 76 -8.31 -2.26 14.84
CA GLU A 76 -9.10 -2.07 16.05
C GLU A 76 -10.58 -1.73 15.75
N SER A 77 -10.92 -1.46 14.49
CA SER A 77 -12.31 -1.18 14.12
C SER A 77 -13.22 -2.38 14.44
N PRO A 78 -14.44 -2.14 14.97
CA PRO A 78 -15.38 -3.21 15.30
C PRO A 78 -15.77 -4.08 14.10
N GLU A 79 -15.84 -3.47 12.92
CA GLU A 79 -16.15 -4.15 11.66
C GLU A 79 -15.06 -5.14 11.28
N TYR A 80 -13.79 -4.71 11.33
CA TYR A 80 -12.65 -5.58 11.09
C TYR A 80 -12.57 -6.71 12.12
N GLN A 81 -12.75 -6.40 13.41
CA GLN A 81 -12.77 -7.42 14.46
C GLN A 81 -13.87 -8.46 14.26
N LYS A 82 -15.06 -8.04 13.84
CA LYS A 82 -16.17 -8.95 13.54
C LYS A 82 -15.83 -9.85 12.36
N GLN A 83 -15.28 -9.30 11.28
CA GLN A 83 -14.86 -10.06 10.11
C GLN A 83 -13.74 -11.05 10.45
N MET A 84 -12.73 -10.61 11.19
CA MET A 84 -11.64 -11.48 11.64
C MET A 84 -12.15 -12.61 12.53
N LYS A 85 -13.11 -12.35 13.42
CA LYS A 85 -13.75 -13.42 14.23
C LYS A 85 -14.53 -14.40 13.36
N GLN A 86 -15.24 -13.94 12.33
CA GLN A 86 -15.96 -14.82 11.41
C GLN A 86 -14.98 -15.68 10.59
N TRP A 87 -13.93 -15.05 10.05
CA TRP A 87 -12.89 -15.74 9.31
C TRP A 87 -12.12 -16.73 10.18
N ALA A 88 -11.73 -16.34 11.40
CA ALA A 88 -11.05 -17.22 12.35
C ALA A 88 -11.88 -18.45 12.75
N ASN A 89 -13.22 -18.35 12.67
CA ASN A 89 -14.11 -19.46 12.94
C ASN A 89 -14.36 -20.37 11.73
N SER A 90 -13.95 -19.95 10.53
CA SER A 90 -14.07 -20.76 9.31
C SER A 90 -13.23 -22.04 9.38
N ALA A 91 -13.69 -23.09 8.70
CA ALA A 91 -12.98 -24.36 8.63
C ALA A 91 -11.59 -24.18 8.00
N ASP A 92 -11.52 -23.45 6.89
CA ASP A 92 -10.28 -23.14 6.17
C ASP A 92 -9.23 -22.50 7.08
N PHE A 93 -9.64 -21.53 7.92
CA PHE A 93 -8.71 -20.90 8.88
C PHE A 93 -8.25 -21.89 9.95
N LYS A 94 -9.14 -22.71 10.50
CA LYS A 94 -8.78 -23.70 11.53
C LYS A 94 -7.81 -24.75 10.99
N ASP A 95 -8.04 -25.22 9.77
CA ASP A 95 -7.16 -26.18 9.11
C ASP A 95 -5.80 -25.56 8.78
N ALA A 96 -5.79 -24.33 8.26
CA ALA A 96 -4.55 -23.58 8.02
C ALA A 96 -3.79 -23.28 9.33
N ALA A 97 -4.49 -22.91 10.40
CA ALA A 97 -3.89 -22.63 11.71
C ALA A 97 -3.28 -23.90 12.33
N LYS A 98 -3.93 -25.05 12.15
CA LYS A 98 -3.39 -26.35 12.57
C LYS A 98 -2.13 -26.71 11.78
N GLN A 99 -2.17 -26.58 10.45
CA GLN A 99 -0.98 -26.79 9.61
C GLN A 99 0.16 -25.84 9.98
N ALA A 100 -0.13 -24.56 10.19
CA ALA A 100 0.88 -23.58 10.62
C ALA A 100 1.48 -23.95 11.97
N THR A 101 0.66 -24.41 12.92
CA THR A 101 1.13 -24.89 14.23
C THR A 101 2.03 -26.11 14.09
N ASP A 102 1.66 -27.07 13.23
CA ASP A 102 2.47 -28.27 12.98
C ASP A 102 3.77 -27.92 12.26
N PHE A 103 3.74 -26.92 11.37
CA PHE A 103 4.93 -26.39 10.70
C PHE A 103 5.89 -25.67 11.66
N MET A 104 5.36 -24.88 12.61
CA MET A 104 6.16 -24.17 13.62
C MET A 104 6.77 -25.11 14.68
N LYS A 105 6.16 -26.28 14.91
CA LYS A 105 6.72 -27.31 15.80
C LYS A 105 7.89 -28.06 15.18
N ASP A 106 8.12 -27.91 13.87
CA ASP A 106 9.26 -28.49 13.17
C ASP A 106 10.41 -27.47 13.11
N PRO A 107 11.44 -27.61 13.97
CA PRO A 107 12.55 -26.67 14.02
C PRO A 107 13.37 -26.64 12.72
N ALA A 108 13.39 -27.73 11.95
CA ALA A 108 14.08 -27.75 10.65
C ALA A 108 13.37 -26.86 9.64
N LYS A 109 12.03 -26.85 9.65
CA LYS A 109 11.24 -25.98 8.77
C LYS A 109 11.21 -24.53 9.23
N ALA A 110 11.28 -24.29 10.54
CA ALA A 110 11.48 -22.94 11.07
C ALA A 110 12.80 -22.36 10.59
N ALA A 111 13.90 -23.13 10.67
CA ALA A 111 15.21 -22.71 10.17
C ALA A 111 15.22 -22.50 8.64
N GLU A 112 14.57 -23.38 7.88
CA GLU A 112 14.41 -23.20 6.43
C GLU A 112 13.66 -21.92 6.08
N MET A 113 12.58 -21.63 6.81
CA MET A 113 11.78 -20.42 6.62
C MET A 113 12.56 -19.15 6.97
N GLU A 114 13.31 -19.16 8.08
CA GLU A 114 14.17 -18.06 8.49
C GLU A 114 15.25 -17.79 7.43
N ALA A 115 15.95 -18.84 6.97
CA ALA A 115 16.96 -18.72 5.92
C ALA A 115 16.36 -18.22 4.59
N LYS A 116 15.17 -18.70 4.22
CA LYS A 116 14.46 -18.23 3.03
C LYS A 116 14.03 -16.77 3.16
N MET A 117 13.57 -16.35 4.34
CA MET A 117 13.19 -14.97 4.60
C MET A 117 14.41 -14.05 4.58
N GLU A 118 15.51 -14.45 5.23
CA GLU A 118 16.78 -13.71 5.19
C GLU A 118 17.28 -13.56 3.75
N HIS A 119 17.25 -14.65 2.97
CA HIS A 119 17.62 -14.60 1.56
C HIS A 119 16.73 -13.66 0.75
N MET A 120 15.41 -13.75 0.91
CA MET A 120 14.47 -12.86 0.21
C MET A 120 14.64 -11.40 0.62
N MET A 121 14.84 -11.11 1.91
CA MET A 121 15.11 -9.75 2.39
C MET A 121 16.42 -9.22 1.81
N LYS A 122 17.46 -10.05 1.76
CA LYS A 122 18.76 -9.66 1.18
C LYS A 122 18.65 -9.39 -0.31
N VAL A 123 18.02 -10.29 -1.07
CA VAL A 123 17.80 -10.12 -2.50
C VAL A 123 16.94 -8.89 -2.78
N GLY A 124 15.87 -8.69 -2.02
CA GLY A 124 14.99 -7.53 -2.14
C GLY A 124 15.72 -6.22 -1.82
N ALA A 125 16.52 -6.19 -0.75
CA ALA A 125 17.33 -5.03 -0.40
C ALA A 125 18.41 -4.72 -1.47
N ASP A 126 19.06 -5.76 -2.01
CA ASP A 126 20.05 -5.60 -3.08
C ASP A 126 19.40 -5.11 -4.39
N GLN A 127 18.21 -5.60 -4.73
CA GLN A 127 17.41 -5.14 -5.87
C GLN A 127 16.95 -3.70 -5.69
N LEU A 128 16.37 -3.37 -4.52
CA LEU A 128 16.00 -2.00 -4.18
C LEU A 128 17.20 -1.09 -4.25
N LYS A 129 18.37 -1.49 -3.75
CA LYS A 129 19.60 -0.69 -3.82
C LYS A 129 20.09 -0.49 -5.25
N ALA A 130 20.07 -1.53 -6.07
CA ALA A 130 20.45 -1.46 -7.49
C ALA A 130 19.49 -0.56 -8.29
N ASN A 131 18.19 -0.67 -8.05
CA ASN A 131 17.16 0.13 -8.69
C ASN A 131 17.14 1.58 -8.15
N SER A 132 17.42 1.76 -6.86
CA SER A 132 17.54 3.06 -6.17
C SER A 132 18.76 3.83 -6.65
N GLY A 133 19.89 3.18 -6.90
CA GLY A 133 21.06 3.83 -7.50
C GLY A 133 20.70 4.48 -8.84
N LYS A 134 20.01 3.74 -9.70
CA LYS A 134 19.56 4.23 -11.01
C LYS A 134 18.45 5.27 -10.93
N THR A 135 17.46 5.10 -10.06
CA THR A 135 16.39 6.09 -9.89
C THR A 135 16.88 7.36 -9.18
N MET A 136 17.85 7.26 -8.27
CA MET A 136 18.49 8.43 -7.64
C MET A 136 19.41 9.15 -8.62
N GLU A 137 20.17 8.43 -9.45
CA GLU A 137 20.96 8.99 -10.55
C GLU A 137 20.06 9.64 -11.60
N ASP A 138 18.99 8.98 -12.03
CA ASP A 138 18.02 9.52 -12.99
C ASP A 138 17.28 10.73 -12.40
N ALA A 139 16.94 10.70 -11.11
CA ALA A 139 16.35 11.85 -10.41
C ALA A 139 17.35 13.00 -10.26
N MET A 140 18.63 12.72 -9.94
CA MET A 140 19.68 13.73 -9.88
C MET A 140 20.00 14.30 -11.26
N ALA A 141 20.02 13.48 -12.30
CA ALA A 141 20.21 13.90 -13.69
C ALA A 141 19.03 14.75 -14.17
N ALA A 142 17.79 14.35 -13.83
CA ALA A 142 16.61 15.16 -14.10
C ALA A 142 16.63 16.48 -13.32
N MET A 143 17.16 16.52 -12.09
CA MET A 143 17.35 17.77 -11.34
C MET A 143 18.53 18.61 -11.84
N ALA A 144 19.49 18.02 -12.55
CA ALA A 144 20.57 18.72 -13.23
C ALA A 144 20.13 19.28 -14.59
N ASP A 145 19.03 18.77 -15.16
CA ASP A 145 18.48 19.25 -16.42
C ASP A 145 18.10 20.75 -16.31
N PRO A 146 18.68 21.62 -17.15
CA PRO A 146 18.38 23.06 -17.16
C PRO A 146 16.89 23.38 -17.35
N ALA A 147 16.16 22.54 -18.09
CA ALA A 147 14.72 22.71 -18.31
C ALA A 147 13.93 22.46 -17.03
N VAL A 148 14.28 21.40 -16.29
CA VAL A 148 13.67 21.06 -15.00
C VAL A 148 14.03 22.11 -13.95
N LEU A 149 15.29 22.59 -13.90
CA LEU A 149 15.69 23.68 -13.01
C LEU A 149 14.97 24.98 -13.32
N SER A 150 14.79 25.31 -14.60
CA SER A 150 14.03 26.48 -15.04
C SER A 150 12.57 26.38 -14.61
N GLN A 151 11.94 25.21 -14.81
CA GLN A 151 10.55 24.97 -14.44
C GLN A 151 10.37 24.97 -12.91
N MET A 152 11.31 24.39 -12.17
CA MET A 152 11.36 24.46 -10.71
C MET A 152 11.53 25.90 -10.23
N THR A 153 12.38 26.70 -10.89
CA THR A 153 12.56 28.11 -10.58
C THR A 153 11.30 28.92 -10.86
N GLN A 154 10.57 28.60 -11.93
CA GLN A 154 9.27 29.21 -12.22
C GLN A 154 8.23 28.82 -11.17
N MET A 155 8.19 27.56 -10.75
CA MET A 155 7.31 27.09 -9.68
C MET A 155 7.63 27.76 -8.33
N ILE A 156 8.92 27.92 -7.97
CA ILE A 156 9.35 28.65 -6.76
C ILE A 156 8.95 30.14 -6.82
N LYS A 157 8.94 30.72 -8.03
CA LYS A 157 8.49 32.09 -8.26
C LYS A 157 6.96 32.22 -8.33
N ASP A 158 6.23 31.11 -8.36
CA ASP A 158 4.78 31.13 -8.40
C ASP A 158 4.22 31.64 -7.06
N PRO A 159 3.32 32.65 -7.08
CA PRO A 159 2.75 33.22 -5.87
C PRO A 159 1.99 32.20 -5.01
N SER A 160 1.33 31.22 -5.64
CA SER A 160 0.57 30.18 -4.93
C SER A 160 1.51 29.21 -4.22
N PHE A 161 2.63 28.88 -4.86
CA PHE A 161 3.68 28.07 -4.25
C PHE A 161 4.34 28.82 -3.09
N GLN A 162 4.64 30.11 -3.24
CA GLN A 162 5.18 30.94 -2.15
C GLN A 162 4.21 31.07 -0.98
N ALA A 163 2.91 31.20 -1.24
CA ALA A 163 1.89 31.24 -0.21
C ALA A 163 1.81 29.91 0.56
N ASN A 164 1.81 28.77 -0.15
CA ASN A 164 1.83 27.44 0.45
C ASN A 164 3.12 27.19 1.25
N LEU A 165 4.26 27.64 0.74
CA LEU A 165 5.55 27.49 1.40
C LEU A 165 5.63 28.40 2.63
N ALA A 166 5.07 29.61 2.59
CA ALA A 166 4.92 30.48 3.74
C ALA A 166 3.93 29.93 4.79
N GLN A 167 2.94 29.14 4.36
CA GLN A 167 2.03 28.43 5.27
C GLN A 167 2.72 27.23 5.91
N MET A 168 3.48 26.43 5.17
CA MET A 168 4.34 25.37 5.72
C MET A 168 5.43 25.94 6.62
N ALA A 169 5.99 27.11 6.33
CA ALA A 169 6.99 27.76 7.18
C ALA A 169 6.46 28.19 8.56
N LYS A 170 5.13 28.22 8.73
CA LYS A 170 4.50 28.42 10.04
C LYS A 170 4.40 27.12 10.83
N ASP A 171 4.61 25.97 10.19
CA ASP A 171 4.66 24.68 10.85
C ASP A 171 5.98 24.55 11.66
N PRO A 172 5.91 24.25 12.97
CA PRO A 172 7.10 24.16 13.82
C PRO A 172 8.07 23.06 13.37
N THR A 173 7.56 21.98 12.79
CA THR A 173 8.34 20.85 12.28
C THR A 173 9.11 21.26 11.03
N PHE A 174 8.50 22.04 10.14
CA PHE A 174 9.17 22.60 8.97
C PHE A 174 10.21 23.65 9.35
N LYS A 175 9.92 24.47 10.37
CA LYS A 175 10.89 25.43 10.90
C LYS A 175 12.15 24.75 11.43
N GLN A 176 12.00 23.67 12.20
CA GLN A 176 13.14 22.86 12.65
C GLN A 176 13.96 22.29 11.48
N TYR A 177 13.29 21.84 10.42
CA TYR A 177 13.95 21.36 9.21
C TYR A 177 14.77 22.45 8.51
N ILE A 178 14.20 23.65 8.34
CA ILE A 178 14.90 24.80 7.75
C ILE A 178 16.09 25.24 8.62
N ASP A 179 15.91 25.31 9.93
CA ASP A 179 16.97 25.68 10.87
C ASP A 179 18.14 24.66 10.80
N SER A 180 17.81 23.36 10.71
CA SER A 180 18.79 22.28 10.55
C SER A 180 19.57 22.38 9.24
N LEU A 181 18.89 22.69 8.13
CA LEU A 181 19.52 22.94 6.83
C LEU A 181 20.42 24.18 6.87
N GLN A 182 19.98 25.23 7.53
CA GLN A 182 20.72 26.47 7.64
C GLN A 182 21.99 26.30 8.48
N ASP A 183 21.91 25.55 9.58
CA ASP A 183 23.08 25.18 10.38
C ASP A 183 24.03 24.26 9.62
N MET A 184 23.50 23.35 8.79
CA MET A 184 24.31 22.51 7.92
C MET A 184 25.08 23.34 6.87
N MET A 185 24.52 24.43 6.36
CA MET A 185 25.18 25.33 5.42
C MET A 185 26.19 26.30 6.08
N LYS A 186 26.07 26.51 7.39
CA LYS A 186 27.07 27.26 8.18
C LYS A 186 28.31 26.41 8.46
N ASP A 187 28.19 25.08 8.43
CA ASP A 187 29.33 24.17 8.55
C ASP A 187 30.22 24.26 7.30
N PRO A 188 31.48 24.74 7.42
CA PRO A 188 32.37 24.92 6.28
C PRO A 188 32.67 23.61 5.52
N SER A 189 32.69 22.47 6.22
CA SER A 189 33.00 21.18 5.63
C SER A 189 31.85 20.68 4.74
N LYS A 190 30.61 20.85 5.21
CA LYS A 190 29.41 20.44 4.47
C LYS A 190 29.11 21.41 3.34
N ARG A 191 29.34 22.70 3.56
CA ARG A 191 29.29 23.71 2.50
C ARG A 191 30.27 23.37 1.36
N ALA A 192 31.51 23.00 1.67
CA ALA A 192 32.49 22.61 0.66
C ALA A 192 32.07 21.35 -0.11
N GLN A 193 31.41 20.38 0.55
CA GLN A 193 30.84 19.22 -0.13
C GLN A 193 29.69 19.59 -1.07
N PHE A 194 28.79 20.48 -0.66
CA PHE A 194 27.70 20.98 -1.51
C PHE A 194 28.22 21.81 -2.68
N GLU A 195 29.22 22.66 -2.47
CA GLU A 195 29.87 23.42 -3.55
C GLU A 195 30.59 22.48 -4.53
N LYS A 196 31.24 21.42 -4.04
CA LYS A 196 31.87 20.39 -4.88
C LYS A 196 30.85 19.61 -5.69
N LEU A 197 29.74 19.21 -5.07
CA LEU A 197 28.63 18.52 -5.75
C LEU A 197 28.01 19.43 -6.83
N GLY A 198 27.75 20.69 -6.50
CA GLY A 198 27.24 21.67 -7.46
C GLY A 198 28.21 22.00 -8.60
N ALA A 199 29.52 21.98 -8.32
CA ALA A 199 30.56 22.14 -9.34
C ALA A 199 30.67 20.92 -10.26
N GLN A 200 30.55 19.70 -9.73
CA GLN A 200 30.51 18.48 -10.53
C GLN A 200 29.29 18.45 -11.45
N ILE A 201 28.12 18.83 -10.94
CA ILE A 201 26.90 18.95 -11.74
C ILE A 201 27.07 20.00 -12.85
N ARG A 202 27.72 21.13 -12.58
CA ARG A 202 28.01 22.14 -13.63
C ARG A 202 29.08 21.74 -14.63
N SER A 203 30.00 20.85 -14.27
CA SER A 203 31.04 20.38 -15.20
C SER A 203 30.57 19.27 -16.13
N GLU A 204 29.45 18.61 -15.80
CA GLU A 204 28.81 17.58 -16.63
C GLU A 204 27.64 18.11 -17.48
N LEU A 205 27.36 19.42 -17.38
CA LEU A 205 26.50 20.20 -18.29
C LEU A 205 27.32 20.85 -19.41
#